data_AF-A0ABD1XE60-F1
#
_entry.id   AF-A0ABD1XE60-F1
#
_cell.length_a   1.000
_cell.length_b   1.000
_cell.length_c   1.000
_cell.angle_alpha   90.00
_cell.angle_beta   90.00
_cell.angle_gamma   90.00
#
_symmetry.space_group_name_H-M   'P 1'
#
loop_
_entity.id
_entity.type
_entity.pdbx_description
1 polymer ?
#
loop_
_entity_poly.entity_id
_entity_poly.type
_entity_poly.pdbx_seq_one_letter_code
_entity_poly.pdbx_strand_id
1 'polypeptide(L)'
;MDSNTQRTQVVYAAKLIAKEFLDTLNVDDDVSVYTLDSTGAQLIYEKVSLVESQTQVSLLRLKEAIDGIIVSSAAAKANLTAGLESVLLPGGFDTSPSRAENLKVTLL
;
A
#
# COMPACT_ATOMS: atom_id res chain seq x y z
N MET A 1 24.60 -13.64 -6.17
CA MET A 1 23.36 -13.00 -6.66
C MET A 1 23.58 -11.50 -6.59
N ASP A 2 23.42 -10.77 -7.69
CA ASP A 2 23.70 -9.34 -7.71
C ASP A 2 22.56 -8.54 -7.06
N SER A 3 22.87 -7.31 -6.62
CA SER A 3 21.94 -6.47 -5.87
C SER A 3 20.70 -6.06 -6.67
N ASN A 4 20.76 -6.03 -8.01
CA ASN A 4 19.59 -5.71 -8.83
C ASN A 4 18.63 -6.90 -8.85
N THR A 5 19.14 -8.12 -9.00
CA THR A 5 18.32 -9.34 -8.93
C THR A 5 17.62 -9.47 -7.57
N GLN A 6 18.33 -9.20 -6.47
CA GLN A 6 17.72 -9.21 -5.13
C GLN A 6 16.64 -8.12 -4.97
N ARG A 7 16.90 -6.90 -5.45
CA ARG A 7 15.92 -5.80 -5.40
C ARG A 7 14.65 -6.14 -6.18
N THR A 8 14.79 -6.68 -7.38
CA THR A 8 13.65 -7.09 -8.21
C THR A 8 12.81 -8.16 -7.51
N GLN A 9 13.44 -9.13 -6.85
CA GLN A 9 12.72 -10.15 -6.09
C GLN A 9 12.00 -9.59 -4.86
N VAL A 10 12.63 -8.67 -4.12
CA VAL A 10 11.98 -8.01 -2.96
C VAL A 10 10.76 -7.21 -3.40
N VAL A 11 10.88 -6.44 -4.50
CA VAL A 11 9.75 -5.67 -5.06
C VAL A 11 8.64 -6.61 -5.54
N TYR A 12 8.99 -7.70 -6.22
CA TYR A 12 8.04 -8.70 -6.67
C TYR A 12 7.30 -9.36 -5.49
N ALA A 13 8.02 -9.75 -4.45
CA ALA A 13 7.44 -10.32 -3.24
C ALA A 13 6.51 -9.34 -2.53
N ALA A 14 6.92 -8.06 -2.40
CA ALA A 14 6.08 -7.03 -1.79
C ALA A 14 4.79 -6.80 -2.59
N LYS A 15 4.85 -6.81 -3.93
CA LYS A 15 3.66 -6.74 -4.78
C LYS A 15 2.73 -7.93 -4.57
N LEU A 16 3.28 -9.15 -4.47
CA LEU A 16 2.48 -10.34 -4.20
C LEU A 16 1.77 -10.25 -2.85
N ILE A 17 2.50 -9.93 -1.78
CA ILE A 17 1.95 -9.79 -0.42
C ILE A 17 0.82 -8.75 -0.39
N ALA A 18 1.02 -7.60 -1.02
CA ALA A 18 -0.02 -6.57 -1.08
C ALA A 18 -1.27 -7.05 -1.82
N LYS A 19 -1.12 -7.78 -2.94
CA LYS A 19 -2.25 -8.34 -3.68
C LYS A 19 -2.98 -9.45 -2.92
N GLU A 20 -2.24 -10.30 -2.20
CA GLU A 20 -2.83 -11.31 -1.32
C GLU A 20 -3.58 -10.67 -0.15
N PHE A 21 -3.07 -9.59 0.42
CA PHE A 21 -3.79 -8.83 1.45
C PHE A 21 -5.12 -8.27 0.91
N LEU A 22 -5.14 -7.75 -0.32
CA LEU A 22 -6.38 -7.28 -0.96
C LEU A 22 -7.42 -8.39 -1.11
N ASP A 23 -7.01 -9.66 -1.26
CA ASP A 23 -7.93 -10.81 -1.32
C ASP A 23 -8.57 -11.16 0.03
N THR A 24 -8.08 -10.59 1.13
CA THR A 24 -8.64 -10.80 2.48
C THR A 24 -9.70 -9.76 2.86
N LEU A 25 -9.88 -8.73 2.04
CA LEU A 25 -10.77 -7.62 2.30
C LEU A 25 -12.22 -7.96 1.97
N ASN A 26 -13.13 -7.35 2.72
CA ASN A 26 -14.56 -7.56 2.63
C ASN A 26 -15.29 -6.30 2.16
N VAL A 27 -16.57 -6.48 1.85
CA VAL A 27 -17.50 -5.35 1.70
C VAL A 27 -17.46 -4.50 2.97
N ASP A 28 -17.54 -3.18 2.80
CA ASP A 28 -17.43 -2.11 3.78
C ASP A 28 -16.01 -1.79 4.28
N ASP A 29 -14.98 -2.45 3.76
CA ASP A 29 -13.59 -2.04 3.99
C ASP A 29 -13.22 -0.82 3.13
N ASP A 30 -12.41 0.08 3.70
CA ASP A 30 -11.84 1.24 3.02
C ASP A 30 -10.34 1.04 2.79
N VAL A 31 -9.87 1.22 1.55
CA VAL A 31 -8.48 0.95 1.17
C VAL A 31 -7.84 2.12 0.47
N SER A 32 -6.63 2.50 0.90
CA SER A 32 -5.75 3.41 0.17
C SER A 32 -4.40 2.74 -0.06
N VAL A 33 -3.77 2.99 -1.22
CA VAL A 33 -2.45 2.42 -1.55
C VAL A 33 -1.44 3.53 -1.76
N TYR A 34 -0.31 3.43 -1.06
CA TYR A 34 0.78 4.41 -1.12
C TYR A 34 2.10 3.72 -1.50
N THR A 35 2.91 4.41 -2.30
CA THR A 35 4.35 4.12 -2.43
C THR A 35 5.15 5.06 -1.57
N LEU A 36 6.31 4.62 -1.11
CA LEU A 36 7.23 5.41 -0.31
C LEU A 36 8.56 5.53 -1.05
N ASP A 37 9.05 6.74 -1.24
CA ASP A 37 10.38 7.01 -1.78
C ASP A 37 11.16 7.99 -0.87
N SER A 38 12.25 8.57 -1.36
CA SER A 38 13.02 9.57 -0.58
C SER A 38 12.27 10.88 -0.32
N THR A 39 11.21 11.15 -1.08
CA THR A 39 10.41 12.38 -1.00
C THR A 39 9.21 12.25 -0.07
N GLY A 40 8.80 11.02 0.27
CA GLY A 40 7.70 10.74 1.19
C GLY A 40 6.73 9.69 0.64
N ALA A 41 5.49 9.70 1.10
CA ALA A 41 4.45 8.84 0.54
C ALA A 41 3.82 9.50 -0.69
N GLN A 42 3.70 8.73 -1.76
CA GLN A 42 2.93 9.08 -2.94
C GLN A 42 1.70 8.19 -2.99
N LEU A 43 0.54 8.82 -3.03
CA LEU A 43 -0.73 8.12 -3.19
C LEU A 43 -0.79 7.54 -4.61
N ILE A 44 -0.92 6.22 -4.70
CA ILE A 44 -1.08 5.51 -5.97
C ILE A 44 -2.57 5.33 -6.27
N TYR A 45 -3.34 5.09 -5.21
CA TYR A 45 -4.77 4.82 -5.32
C TYR A 45 -5.50 5.43 -4.12
N GLU A 46 -6.36 6.40 -4.42
CA GLU A 46 -7.16 7.13 -3.43
C GLU A 46 -8.25 6.24 -2.84
N LYS A 47 -8.48 6.41 -1.53
CA LYS A 47 -9.46 5.73 -0.69
C LYS A 47 -10.64 5.14 -1.46
N VAL A 48 -10.65 3.82 -1.60
CA VAL A 48 -11.74 3.06 -2.23
C VAL A 48 -12.49 2.28 -1.18
N SER A 49 -13.76 2.63 -1.04
CA SER A 49 -14.74 1.87 -0.28
C SER A 49 -15.19 0.65 -1.09
N LEU A 50 -15.06 -0.53 -0.49
CA LEU A 50 -15.52 -1.77 -1.09
C LEU A 50 -17.02 -1.92 -0.86
N VAL A 51 -17.83 -1.56 -1.86
CA VAL A 51 -19.28 -1.77 -1.82
C VAL A 51 -19.66 -3.05 -2.54
N GLU A 52 -20.73 -3.73 -2.08
CA GLU A 52 -21.11 -5.08 -2.54
C GLU A 52 -21.14 -5.24 -4.07
N SER A 53 -21.69 -4.25 -4.78
CA SER A 53 -21.82 -4.27 -6.25
C SER A 53 -20.53 -3.98 -7.03
N GLN A 54 -19.48 -3.45 -6.38
CA GLN A 54 -18.25 -3.02 -7.05
C GLN A 54 -16.97 -3.60 -6.44
N THR A 55 -17.06 -4.36 -5.35
CA THR A 55 -15.91 -4.87 -4.60
C THR A 55 -14.91 -5.59 -5.51
N GLN A 56 -15.37 -6.50 -6.37
CA GLN A 56 -14.47 -7.24 -7.27
C GLN A 56 -13.77 -6.33 -8.29
N VAL A 57 -14.47 -5.31 -8.81
CA VAL A 57 -13.90 -4.35 -9.77
C VAL A 57 -12.89 -3.42 -9.09
N SER A 58 -13.20 -2.95 -7.89
CA SER A 58 -12.32 -2.12 -7.07
C SER A 58 -11.03 -2.87 -6.70
N LEU A 59 -11.15 -4.12 -6.24
CA LEU A 59 -10.00 -4.97 -5.92
C LEU A 59 -9.14 -5.25 -7.15
N LEU A 60 -9.74 -5.50 -8.32
CA LEU A 60 -8.98 -5.69 -9.56
C LEU A 60 -8.16 -4.45 -9.91
N ARG A 61 -8.76 -3.26 -9.85
CA ARG A 61 -8.05 -1.99 -10.14
C ARG A 61 -6.92 -1.72 -9.16
N LEU A 62 -7.12 -2.02 -7.87
CA LEU A 62 -6.07 -1.91 -6.85
C LEU A 62 -4.89 -2.84 -7.15
N LYS A 63 -5.16 -4.08 -7.59
CA LYS A 63 -4.11 -5.03 -7.99
C LYS A 63 -3.36 -4.57 -9.23
N GLU A 64 -4.06 -4.03 -10.23
CA GLU A 64 -3.45 -3.44 -11.42
C GLU A 64 -2.55 -2.25 -11.07
N ALA A 65 -2.99 -1.40 -10.13
CA ALA A 65 -2.20 -0.28 -9.63
C ALA A 65 -0.90 -0.76 -8.93
N ILE A 66 -0.98 -1.83 -8.12
CA ILE A 66 0.20 -2.45 -7.48
C ILE A 66 1.17 -3.01 -8.54
N ASP A 67 0.64 -3.68 -9.56
CA ASP A 67 1.47 -4.23 -10.65
C ASP A 67 2.19 -3.12 -11.42
N GLY A 68 1.56 -1.95 -11.57
CA GLY A 68 2.12 -0.75 -12.19
C GLY A 68 3.25 -0.08 -11.41
N ILE A 69 3.54 -0.45 -10.16
CA ILE A 69 4.60 0.18 -9.35
C ILE A 69 5.97 -0.10 -9.97
N ILE A 70 6.72 0.95 -10.29
CA ILE A 70 8.09 0.87 -10.80
C ILE A 70 9.03 1.43 -9.74
N VAL A 71 9.96 0.60 -9.26
CA VAL A 71 11.04 1.04 -8.37
C VAL A 71 12.22 1.47 -9.24
N SER A 72 12.46 2.78 -9.33
CA SER A 72 13.61 3.31 -10.04
C SER A 72 14.91 3.01 -9.27
N SER A 73 16.02 2.85 -10.00
CA SER A 73 17.33 2.45 -9.46
C SER A 73 18.06 3.57 -8.68
N ALA A 74 17.44 4.73 -8.50
CA ALA A 74 18.07 5.83 -7.81
C ALA A 74 18.30 5.45 -6.34
N ALA A 75 19.50 5.73 -5.84
CA ALA A 75 19.96 5.51 -4.47
C ALA A 75 19.23 6.35 -3.40
N ALA A 76 17.97 6.69 -3.66
CA ALA A 76 17.03 7.28 -2.73
C ALA A 76 16.79 6.29 -1.59
N LYS A 77 17.37 6.58 -0.42
CA LYS A 77 16.94 5.93 0.82
C LYS A 77 15.49 6.32 1.05
N ALA A 78 14.61 5.34 1.24
CA ALA A 78 13.23 5.60 1.61
C ALA A 78 13.21 6.42 2.91
N ASN A 79 12.50 7.55 2.90
CA ASN A 79 12.32 8.36 4.09
C ASN A 79 11.05 7.90 4.80
N LEU A 80 11.18 6.86 5.62
CA LEU A 80 10.05 6.26 6.33
C LEU A 80 9.36 7.26 7.26
N THR A 81 10.11 8.18 7.88
CA THR A 81 9.54 9.23 8.73
C THR A 81 8.65 10.17 7.92
N ALA A 82 9.17 10.75 6.84
CA ALA A 82 8.38 11.65 5.99
C ALA A 82 7.16 10.93 5.37
N GLY A 83 7.35 9.68 4.97
CA GLY A 83 6.26 8.86 4.43
C GLY A 83 5.15 8.57 5.43
N LEU A 84 5.51 8.19 6.66
CA LEU A 84 4.53 7.98 7.72
C LEU A 84 3.84 9.30 8.09
N GLU A 85 4.57 10.41 8.23
CA GLU A 85 4.00 11.73 8.51
C GLU A 85 2.99 12.16 7.44
N SER A 86 3.30 11.94 6.15
CA SER A 86 2.37 12.26 5.04
C SER A 86 1.10 11.40 5.02
N VAL A 87 1.16 10.20 5.58
CA VAL A 87 -0.02 9.32 5.73
C VAL A 87 -0.77 9.62 7.04
N LEU A 88 -0.09 10.15 8.06
CA LEU A 88 -0.64 10.35 9.41
C LEU A 88 -1.21 11.75 9.67
N LEU A 89 -0.76 12.80 8.99
CA LEU A 89 -1.09 14.20 9.30
C LEU A 89 -1.30 15.00 7.98
N PRO A 90 -2.52 15.33 7.48
CA PRO A 90 -3.84 15.42 8.13
C PRO A 90 -4.92 14.57 7.40
N GLY A 91 -5.33 13.46 8.02
CA GLY A 91 -6.30 12.52 7.45
C GLY A 91 -5.97 11.05 7.72
N GLY A 92 -5.01 10.79 8.63
CA GLY A 92 -4.55 9.45 9.01
C GLY A 92 -5.67 8.50 9.37
N PHE A 93 -5.37 7.19 9.21
CA PHE A 93 -6.25 6.03 9.47
C PHE A 93 -7.64 6.45 9.90
N ASP A 94 -8.57 6.43 8.94
CA ASP A 94 -9.97 6.81 9.14
C ASP A 94 -10.41 6.50 10.57
N THR A 95 -10.59 7.55 11.38
CA THR A 95 -10.98 7.40 12.78
C THR A 95 -12.45 7.00 12.93
N SER A 96 -13.14 6.73 11.82
CA SER A 96 -14.47 6.13 11.81
C SER A 96 -14.44 4.77 12.53
N PRO A 97 -15.47 4.44 13.34
CA PRO A 97 -15.47 3.24 14.17
C PRO A 97 -15.73 1.94 13.39
N SER A 98 -15.35 1.85 12.11
CA SER A 98 -15.52 0.65 11.28
C SER A 98 -14.47 -0.40 11.65
N ARG A 99 -14.75 -1.16 12.73
CA ARG A 99 -14.12 -2.47 13.11
C ARG A 99 -12.70 -2.73 12.61
N ALA A 100 -11.80 -1.75 12.68
CA ALA A 100 -10.39 -1.93 12.40
C ALA A 100 -9.80 -2.58 13.66
N GLU A 101 -9.77 -3.91 13.67
CA GLU A 101 -8.77 -4.62 14.45
C GLU A 101 -7.41 -4.11 13.97
N ASN A 102 -6.89 -3.13 14.71
CA ASN A 102 -5.69 -2.38 14.39
C ASN A 102 -4.56 -3.32 13.95
N LEU A 103 -4.13 -3.21 12.69
CA LEU A 103 -2.92 -3.86 12.21
C LEU A 103 -1.73 -3.29 12.99
N LYS A 104 -1.33 -3.96 14.07
CA LYS A 104 -0.20 -3.56 14.90
C LYS A 104 1.11 -4.01 14.24
N VAL A 105 1.69 -3.17 13.40
CA VAL A 105 3.05 -3.39 12.88
C VAL A 105 4.05 -3.13 13.99
N THR A 106 4.64 -4.19 14.54
CA THR A 106 5.75 -4.09 15.51
C THR A 106 7.06 -4.25 14.73
N LEU A 107 7.89 -3.21 14.72
CA LEU A 107 9.26 -3.29 14.19
C LEU A 107 10.17 -3.78 15.33
N LEU A 108 10.78 -4.95 15.15
CA LEU A 108 11.80 -5.52 16.05
C LEU A 108 13.19 -4.94 15.76
#